data_AF-A0A9W7L9Z5-F1
#
_entry.id   AF-A0A9W7L9Z5-F1
#
_cell.length_a   1.000
_cell.length_b   1.000
_cell.length_c   1.000
_cell.angle_alpha   90.00
_cell.angle_beta   90.00
_cell.angle_gamma   90.00
#
_symmetry.space_group_name_H-M   'P 1'
#
loop_
_entity.id
_entity.type
_entity.pdbx_description
1 polymer ?
#
loop_
_entity_poly.entity_id
_entity_poly.type
_entity_poly.pdbx_seq_one_letter_code
_entity_poly.pdbx_strand_id
1 'polypeptide(L)'
;MSRVAYTLAQSSLHWLSAPVLMSSIGLVLLAQETKKGEKSLGLNKGELMFYHKSFGTASFLLMAPRVFVKVMSPKVMPLISSGTEQFAAKVSHNALYVFLTVMPITGVGMGMYGGKGLPFFYKTIEPFEKNGTIAKYSFKVHKTMGTYGKYLVPLHVGAAGMHAVQGGGIFSRISIFRKGM
;
A
#
# COMPACT_ATOMS: atom_id res chain seq x y z
N MET A 1 14.14 25.23 1.15
CA MET A 1 14.88 24.75 -0.03
C MET A 1 14.09 23.62 -0.70
N SER A 2 13.69 23.82 -1.96
CA SER A 2 13.04 22.78 -2.78
C SER A 2 14.11 21.84 -3.38
N ARG A 3 13.79 20.54 -3.50
CA ARG A 3 14.72 19.53 -4.04
C ARG A 3 14.23 18.99 -5.37
N VAL A 4 15.14 18.52 -6.22
CA VAL A 4 14.79 17.84 -7.49
C VAL A 4 14.39 16.37 -7.25
N ALA A 5 14.92 15.74 -6.19
CA ALA A 5 14.65 14.34 -5.80
C ALA A 5 14.16 14.18 -4.35
N TYR A 6 13.40 13.10 -4.08
CA TYR A 6 12.91 12.70 -2.76
C TYR A 6 14.06 12.26 -1.87
N THR A 7 14.03 12.60 -0.58
CA THR A 7 15.08 12.21 0.40
C THR A 7 15.32 10.70 0.41
N LEU A 8 16.50 10.25 0.83
CA LEU A 8 16.80 8.82 0.91
C LEU A 8 15.76 8.08 1.78
N ALA A 9 15.35 8.67 2.90
CA ALA A 9 14.30 8.12 3.75
C ALA A 9 12.95 7.96 3.00
N GLN A 10 12.54 8.95 2.20
CA GLN A 10 11.33 8.86 1.38
C GLN A 10 11.44 7.75 0.34
N SER A 11 12.57 7.68 -0.38
CA SER A 11 12.82 6.65 -1.39
C SER A 11 12.85 5.26 -0.78
N SER A 12 13.58 5.06 0.33
CA SER A 12 13.69 3.77 1.01
C SER A 12 12.33 3.30 1.53
N LEU A 13 11.55 4.17 2.19
CA LEU A 13 10.21 3.83 2.65
C LEU A 13 9.27 3.55 1.47
N HIS A 14 9.40 4.29 0.36
CA HIS A 14 8.64 4.02 -0.85
C HIS A 14 8.85 2.58 -1.33
N TRP A 15 10.12 2.22 -1.58
CA TRP A 15 10.53 0.93 -2.12
C TRP A 15 10.42 -0.23 -1.13
N LEU A 16 10.40 0.05 0.17
CA LEU A 16 10.09 -0.96 1.18
C LEU A 16 8.60 -1.25 1.26
N SER A 17 7.72 -0.24 1.28
CA SER A 17 6.28 -0.53 1.39
C SER A 17 5.66 -1.01 0.08
N ALA A 18 6.24 -0.69 -1.08
CA ALA A 18 5.73 -1.14 -2.37
C ALA A 18 5.58 -2.67 -2.47
N PRO A 19 6.64 -3.49 -2.30
CA PRO A 19 6.52 -4.95 -2.35
C PRO A 19 5.61 -5.50 -1.24
N VAL A 20 5.67 -4.95 -0.02
CA VAL A 20 4.81 -5.37 1.10
C VAL A 20 3.32 -5.21 0.75
N LEU A 21 2.94 -4.04 0.20
CA LEU A 21 1.58 -3.78 -0.25
C LEU A 21 1.19 -4.70 -1.42
N MET A 22 2.07 -4.84 -2.41
CA MET A 22 1.82 -5.66 -3.59
C MET A 22 1.64 -7.14 -3.23
N SER A 23 2.42 -7.67 -2.29
CA SER A 23 2.23 -9.01 -1.74
C SER A 23 0.87 -9.15 -1.08
N SER A 24 0.45 -8.19 -0.23
CA SER A 24 -0.88 -8.22 0.38
C SER A 24 -1.99 -8.25 -0.67
N ILE A 25 -1.93 -7.38 -1.68
CA ILE A 25 -2.94 -7.32 -2.75
C ILE A 25 -2.95 -8.60 -3.59
N GLY A 26 -1.77 -9.08 -4.02
CA GLY A 26 -1.66 -10.30 -4.80
C GLY A 26 -2.23 -11.53 -4.07
N LEU A 27 -1.93 -11.67 -2.78
CA LEU A 27 -2.41 -12.78 -1.97
C LEU A 27 -3.93 -12.80 -1.81
N VAL A 28 -4.59 -11.64 -1.61
CA VAL A 28 -6.06 -11.61 -1.53
C VAL A 28 -6.72 -11.86 -2.89
N LEU A 29 -6.12 -11.39 -3.98
CA LEU A 29 -6.62 -11.69 -5.32
C LEU A 29 -6.51 -13.18 -5.62
N LEU A 30 -5.38 -13.81 -5.31
CA LEU A 30 -5.22 -15.26 -5.42
C LEU A 30 -6.24 -16.00 -4.55
N ALA A 31 -6.41 -15.60 -3.28
CA ALA A 31 -7.38 -16.21 -2.38
C ALA A 31 -8.85 -16.06 -2.85
N GLN A 32 -9.16 -15.02 -3.63
CA GLN A 32 -10.48 -14.82 -4.24
C GLN A 32 -10.73 -15.83 -5.37
N GLU A 33 -9.70 -16.14 -6.15
CA GLU A 33 -9.75 -17.10 -7.26
C GLU A 33 -9.59 -18.57 -6.82
N THR A 34 -8.90 -18.84 -5.69
CA THR A 34 -8.70 -20.21 -5.20
C THR A 34 -10.02 -20.83 -4.72
N LYS A 35 -10.46 -21.91 -5.38
CA LYS A 35 -11.66 -22.67 -4.98
C LYS A 35 -11.38 -23.60 -3.80
N LYS A 36 -12.46 -24.11 -3.19
CA LYS A 36 -12.35 -25.07 -2.07
C LYS A 36 -11.66 -26.35 -2.55
N GLY A 37 -10.59 -26.75 -1.86
CA GLY A 37 -9.80 -27.94 -2.21
C GLY A 37 -8.64 -27.69 -3.17
N GLU A 38 -8.58 -26.51 -3.80
CA GLU A 38 -7.48 -26.11 -4.66
C GLU A 38 -6.37 -25.39 -3.87
N LYS A 39 -5.19 -25.32 -4.48
CA LYS A 39 -4.04 -24.56 -3.98
C LYS A 39 -3.56 -23.58 -5.03
N SER A 40 -3.14 -22.40 -4.59
CA SER A 40 -2.45 -21.41 -5.43
C SER A 40 -1.12 -21.06 -4.75
N LEU A 41 -0.03 -21.08 -5.51
CA LEU A 41 1.34 -20.98 -4.95
C LEU A 41 1.62 -22.04 -3.87
N GLY A 42 1.02 -23.23 -3.98
CA GLY A 42 1.14 -24.30 -2.97
C GLY A 42 0.34 -24.07 -1.67
N LEU A 43 -0.38 -22.94 -1.57
CA LEU A 43 -1.14 -22.54 -0.38
C LEU A 43 -2.64 -22.68 -0.62
N ASN A 44 -3.38 -23.08 0.41
CA ASN A 44 -4.83 -23.05 0.40
C ASN A 44 -5.37 -21.63 0.68
N LYS A 45 -6.67 -21.43 0.45
CA LYS A 45 -7.34 -20.12 0.65
C LYS A 45 -7.14 -19.51 2.04
N GLY A 46 -7.14 -20.33 3.10
CA GLY A 46 -6.93 -19.88 4.47
C GLY A 46 -5.51 -19.37 4.70
N GLU A 47 -4.51 -20.09 4.17
CA GLU A 47 -3.09 -19.70 4.24
C GLU A 47 -2.81 -18.42 3.44
N LEU A 48 -3.37 -18.31 2.23
CA LEU A 48 -3.29 -17.07 1.44
C LEU A 48 -3.87 -15.88 2.20
N MET A 49 -5.01 -16.06 2.86
CA MET A 49 -5.62 -15.02 3.69
C MET A 49 -4.81 -14.70 4.96
N PHE A 50 -4.12 -15.68 5.54
CA PHE A 50 -3.22 -15.47 6.66
C PHE A 50 -2.03 -14.58 6.25
N TYR A 51 -1.39 -14.88 5.12
CA TYR A 51 -0.30 -14.06 4.62
C TYR A 51 -0.78 -12.69 4.11
N HIS A 52 -1.93 -12.61 3.44
CA HIS A 52 -2.53 -11.33 3.04
C HIS A 52 -2.67 -10.38 4.25
N LYS A 53 -3.22 -10.90 5.36
CA LYS A 53 -3.35 -10.16 6.61
C LYS A 53 -1.99 -9.82 7.23
N SER A 54 -1.03 -10.73 7.19
CA SER A 54 0.34 -10.48 7.68
C SER A 54 1.04 -9.35 6.95
N PHE A 55 1.01 -9.35 5.61
CA PHE A 55 1.53 -8.26 4.80
C PHE A 55 0.70 -6.97 4.96
N GLY A 56 -0.61 -7.09 5.23
CA GLY A 56 -1.47 -5.96 5.59
C GLY A 56 -1.05 -5.31 6.93
N THR A 57 -0.75 -6.12 7.94
CA THR A 57 -0.20 -5.68 9.23
C THR A 57 1.18 -5.04 9.06
N ALA A 58 2.05 -5.64 8.24
CA ALA A 58 3.34 -5.02 7.92
C ALA A 58 3.17 -3.66 7.20
N SER A 59 2.20 -3.56 6.29
CA SER A 59 1.86 -2.29 5.64
C SER A 59 1.37 -1.24 6.64
N PHE A 60 0.56 -1.63 7.62
CA PHE A 60 0.13 -0.75 8.72
C PHE A 60 1.32 -0.21 9.52
N LEU A 61 2.28 -1.07 9.87
CA LEU A 61 3.48 -0.65 10.62
C LEU A 61 4.38 0.29 9.82
N LEU A 62 4.48 0.10 8.50
CA LEU A 62 5.25 0.96 7.61
C LEU A 62 4.54 2.29 7.30
N MET A 63 3.22 2.37 7.48
CA MET A 63 2.43 3.56 7.18
C MET A 63 2.82 4.75 8.05
N ALA A 64 2.98 4.56 9.37
CA ALA A 64 3.35 5.63 10.29
C ALA A 64 4.67 6.33 9.92
N PRO A 65 5.82 5.62 9.78
CA PRO A 65 7.06 6.26 9.35
C PRO A 65 6.96 6.86 7.94
N ARG A 66 6.20 6.25 7.03
CA ARG A 66 6.00 6.77 5.67
C ARG A 66 5.26 8.11 5.66
N VAL A 67 4.18 8.24 6.42
CA VAL A 67 3.42 9.49 6.55
C VAL A 67 4.25 10.54 7.30
N PHE A 68 4.91 10.16 8.39
CA PHE A 68 5.78 11.05 9.15
C PHE A 68 6.88 11.65 8.25
N VAL A 69 7.64 10.81 7.54
CA VAL A 69 8.70 11.25 6.64
C VAL A 69 8.14 12.10 5.50
N LYS A 70 6.93 11.82 4.99
CA LYS A 70 6.28 12.66 3.98
C LYS A 70 6.00 14.08 4.48
N VAL A 71 5.50 14.21 5.71
CA VAL A 71 5.17 15.51 6.32
C VAL A 71 6.44 16.30 6.68
N MET A 72 7.46 15.62 7.20
CA MET A 72 8.70 16.26 7.65
C MET A 72 9.70 16.57 6.53
N SER A 73 9.57 15.92 5.37
CA SER A 73 10.51 16.13 4.26
C SER A 73 10.17 17.38 3.44
N PRO A 74 11.18 18.09 2.90
CA PRO A 74 10.97 19.20 1.99
C PRO A 74 10.14 18.81 0.76
N LYS A 75 9.36 19.76 0.23
CA LYS A 75 8.65 19.58 -1.04
C LYS A 75 9.65 19.39 -2.17
N VAL A 76 9.39 18.40 -3.02
CA VAL A 76 10.16 18.15 -4.24
C VAL A 76 9.54 18.96 -5.38
N MET A 77 10.36 19.63 -6.18
CA MET A 77 9.90 20.39 -7.34
C MET A 77 9.16 19.46 -8.31
N PRO A 78 8.02 19.88 -8.86
CA PRO A 78 7.38 19.14 -9.94
C PRO A 78 8.32 19.09 -11.16
N LEU A 79 8.23 18.01 -11.92
CA LEU A 79 8.88 17.96 -13.23
C LEU A 79 8.16 18.93 -14.18
N ILE A 80 8.86 19.39 -15.21
CA ILE A 80 8.23 20.15 -16.29
C ILE A 80 7.28 19.21 -17.00
N SER A 81 5.98 19.47 -16.87
CA SER A 81 4.90 18.68 -17.47
C SER A 81 3.67 19.56 -17.65
N SER A 82 2.72 19.10 -18.47
CA SER A 82 1.47 19.82 -18.71
C SER A 82 0.66 20.01 -17.42
N GLY A 83 -0.20 21.04 -17.36
CA GLY A 83 -1.04 21.30 -16.20
C GLY A 83 -1.97 20.13 -15.84
N THR A 84 -2.44 19.40 -16.86
CA THR A 84 -3.27 18.19 -16.71
C THR A 84 -2.50 17.05 -16.07
N GLU A 85 -1.25 16.79 -16.49
CA GLU A 85 -0.38 15.77 -15.88
C GLU A 85 -0.06 16.09 -14.41
N GLN A 86 0.23 17.36 -14.10
CA GLN A 86 0.48 17.78 -12.72
C GLN A 86 -0.74 17.57 -11.83
N PHE A 87 -1.93 17.91 -12.34
CA PHE A 87 -3.19 17.68 -11.63
C PHE A 87 -3.44 16.19 -11.40
N ALA A 88 -3.33 15.38 -12.45
CA ALA A 88 -3.49 13.93 -12.37
C ALA A 88 -2.51 13.29 -11.38
N ALA A 89 -1.24 13.68 -11.40
CA ALA A 89 -0.23 13.21 -10.45
C ALA A 89 -0.57 13.60 -9.00
N LYS A 90 -1.09 14.82 -8.77
CA LYS A 90 -1.51 15.26 -7.43
C LYS A 90 -2.71 14.46 -6.93
N VAL A 91 -3.72 14.25 -7.77
CA VAL A 91 -4.91 13.45 -7.44
C VAL A 91 -4.53 12.00 -7.15
N SER A 92 -3.74 11.37 -8.02
CA SER A 92 -3.25 10.00 -7.87
C SER A 92 -2.50 9.82 -6.55
N HIS A 93 -1.54 10.70 -6.24
CA HIS A 93 -0.79 10.63 -4.98
C HIS A 93 -1.70 10.79 -3.76
N ASN A 94 -2.60 11.78 -3.74
CA ASN A 94 -3.49 12.00 -2.61
C ASN A 94 -4.43 10.80 -2.41
N ALA A 95 -5.01 10.26 -3.49
CA ALA A 95 -5.83 9.07 -3.45
C ALA A 95 -5.06 7.87 -2.88
N LEU A 96 -3.80 7.69 -3.28
CA LEU A 96 -2.94 6.63 -2.75
C LEU A 96 -2.59 6.84 -1.27
N TYR A 97 -2.37 8.06 -0.81
CA TYR A 97 -2.16 8.31 0.62
C TYR A 97 -3.40 7.98 1.45
N VAL A 98 -4.59 8.34 0.98
CA VAL A 98 -5.85 7.94 1.61
C VAL A 98 -5.99 6.41 1.61
N PHE A 99 -5.75 5.76 0.47
CA PHE A 99 -5.80 4.31 0.35
C PHE A 99 -4.81 3.61 1.29
N LEU A 100 -3.54 3.99 1.26
CA LEU A 100 -2.47 3.46 2.11
C LEU A 100 -2.73 3.69 3.60
N THR A 101 -3.60 4.63 3.95
CA THR A 101 -3.95 4.92 5.35
C THR A 101 -5.17 4.15 5.80
N VAL A 102 -6.29 4.34 5.10
CA VAL A 102 -7.58 3.77 5.48
C VAL A 102 -7.60 2.25 5.32
N MET A 103 -6.95 1.71 4.29
CA MET A 103 -6.93 0.27 4.02
C MET A 103 -6.32 -0.55 5.17
N PRO A 104 -5.07 -0.29 5.63
CA PRO A 104 -4.52 -1.04 6.75
C PRO A 104 -5.23 -0.76 8.09
N ILE A 105 -5.65 0.48 8.37
CA ILE A 105 -6.38 0.80 9.62
C ILE A 105 -7.67 -0.03 9.72
N THR A 106 -8.43 -0.12 8.62
CA THR A 106 -9.66 -0.92 8.58
C THR A 106 -9.36 -2.42 8.66
N GLY A 107 -8.27 -2.89 8.05
CA GLY A 107 -7.82 -4.28 8.18
C GLY A 107 -7.47 -4.66 9.61
N VAL A 108 -6.74 -3.79 10.32
CA VAL A 108 -6.44 -3.94 11.76
C VAL A 108 -7.74 -3.92 12.58
N GLY A 109 -8.64 -2.98 12.32
CA GLY A 109 -9.95 -2.93 12.99
C GLY A 109 -10.75 -4.22 12.84
N MET A 110 -10.76 -4.82 11.64
CA MET A 110 -11.38 -6.13 11.42
C MET A 110 -10.73 -7.25 12.22
N GLY A 111 -9.40 -7.31 12.27
CA GLY A 111 -8.66 -8.35 12.99
C GLY A 111 -8.81 -8.24 14.50
N MET A 112 -8.59 -7.03 15.03
CA MET A 112 -8.57 -6.77 16.47
C MET A 112 -9.97 -6.84 17.10
N TYR A 113 -11.02 -6.34 16.43
CA TYR A 113 -12.39 -6.37 16.98
C TYR A 113 -13.23 -7.55 16.47
N GLY A 114 -12.73 -8.32 15.51
CA GLY A 114 -13.43 -9.47 14.93
C GLY A 114 -13.28 -10.79 15.71
N GLY A 115 -12.46 -10.81 16.77
CA GLY A 115 -12.26 -11.97 17.64
C GLY A 115 -11.33 -13.07 17.09
N LYS A 116 -10.74 -12.89 15.90
CA LYS A 116 -9.77 -13.84 15.31
C LYS A 116 -8.31 -13.40 15.50
N GLY A 117 -8.09 -12.19 15.98
CA GLY A 117 -6.77 -11.59 16.10
C GLY A 117 -6.21 -11.11 14.76
N LEU A 118 -4.99 -10.58 14.82
CA LEU A 118 -4.28 -9.99 13.70
C LEU A 118 -3.04 -10.83 13.33
N PRO A 119 -3.08 -11.58 12.21
CA PRO A 119 -1.93 -12.34 11.73
C PRO A 119 -0.70 -11.48 11.45
N PHE A 120 0.47 -12.03 11.78
CA PHE A 120 1.79 -11.46 11.50
C PHE A 120 2.85 -12.56 11.32
N PHE A 121 2.86 -13.15 10.12
CA PHE A 121 3.82 -14.12 9.55
C PHE A 121 3.97 -15.45 10.30
N TYR A 122 4.31 -15.42 11.58
CA TYR A 122 4.55 -16.60 12.43
C TYR A 122 3.68 -16.61 13.69
N LYS A 123 3.00 -15.50 13.99
CA LYS A 123 2.08 -15.40 15.13
C LYS A 123 0.80 -14.68 14.76
N THR A 124 -0.20 -14.83 15.60
CA THR A 124 -1.42 -14.01 15.58
C THR A 124 -1.41 -13.14 16.84
N ILE A 125 -1.51 -11.84 16.67
CA ILE A 125 -1.67 -10.89 17.77
C ILE A 125 -3.10 -11.07 18.31
N GLU A 126 -3.22 -11.19 19.62
CA GLU A 126 -4.51 -11.41 20.26
C GLU A 126 -5.49 -10.26 19.98
N PRO A 127 -6.78 -10.58 19.73
CA PRO A 127 -7.78 -9.56 19.52
C PRO A 127 -8.08 -8.81 20.81
N PHE A 128 -8.69 -7.63 20.67
CA PHE A 128 -9.38 -6.97 21.77
C PHE A 128 -10.73 -7.63 22.04
N GLU A 129 -11.47 -7.05 22.99
CA GLU A 129 -12.87 -7.42 23.19
C GLU A 129 -13.65 -7.29 21.87
N LYS A 130 -14.42 -8.33 21.56
CA LYS A 130 -15.13 -8.42 20.29
C LYS A 130 -16.17 -7.31 20.19
N ASN A 131 -16.00 -6.43 19.20
CA ASN A 131 -16.97 -5.41 18.84
C ASN A 131 -17.46 -5.64 17.41
N GLY A 132 -18.63 -6.27 17.29
CA GLY A 132 -19.21 -6.61 15.99
C GLY A 132 -19.55 -5.39 15.12
N THR A 133 -19.86 -4.25 15.72
CA THR A 133 -20.17 -3.01 15.01
C THR A 133 -18.92 -2.45 14.33
N ILE A 134 -17.82 -2.31 15.08
CA ILE A 134 -16.53 -1.85 14.54
C ILE A 134 -16.06 -2.82 13.45
N ALA A 135 -16.05 -4.13 13.74
CA ALA A 135 -15.58 -5.14 12.78
C ALA A 135 -16.37 -5.12 11.46
N LYS A 136 -17.71 -4.99 11.51
CA LYS A 136 -18.57 -4.90 10.31
C LYS A 136 -18.32 -3.61 9.53
N TYR A 137 -18.22 -2.47 10.22
CA TYR A 137 -17.96 -1.19 9.57
C TYR A 137 -16.57 -1.19 8.91
N SER A 138 -15.54 -1.63 9.64
CA SER A 138 -14.19 -1.79 9.10
C SER A 138 -14.17 -2.71 7.89
N PHE A 139 -14.88 -3.84 7.92
CA PHE A 139 -14.99 -4.74 6.76
C PHE A 139 -15.64 -4.06 5.55
N LYS A 140 -16.73 -3.32 5.75
CA LYS A 140 -17.41 -2.59 4.67
C LYS A 140 -16.44 -1.61 4.00
N VAL A 141 -15.78 -0.76 4.80
CA VAL A 141 -14.82 0.22 4.27
C VAL A 141 -13.63 -0.47 3.62
N HIS A 142 -13.05 -1.49 4.26
CA HIS A 142 -11.91 -2.23 3.72
C HIS A 142 -12.22 -2.89 2.38
N LYS A 143 -13.39 -3.53 2.26
CA LYS A 143 -13.83 -4.14 1.00
C LYS A 143 -14.03 -3.08 -0.08
N THR A 144 -14.68 -1.97 0.23
CA THR A 144 -14.89 -0.86 -0.71
C THR A 144 -13.56 -0.25 -1.18
N MET A 145 -12.67 0.08 -0.25
CA MET A 145 -11.34 0.61 -0.56
C MET A 145 -10.52 -0.39 -1.38
N GLY A 146 -10.58 -1.68 -1.04
CA GLY A 146 -9.93 -2.76 -1.77
C GLY A 146 -10.40 -2.83 -3.23
N THR A 147 -11.71 -2.72 -3.49
CA THR A 147 -12.26 -2.67 -4.85
C THR A 147 -11.67 -1.52 -5.67
N TYR A 148 -11.64 -0.30 -5.12
CA TYR A 148 -11.02 0.84 -5.81
C TYR A 148 -9.49 0.69 -5.95
N GLY A 149 -8.84 0.10 -4.95
CA GLY A 149 -7.41 -0.20 -4.95
C GLY A 149 -6.97 -1.09 -6.12
N LYS A 150 -7.83 -2.01 -6.56
CA LYS A 150 -7.59 -2.86 -7.75
C LYS A 150 -7.35 -2.05 -9.02
N TYR A 151 -7.89 -0.83 -9.11
CA TYR A 151 -7.70 0.06 -10.26
C TYR A 151 -6.67 1.15 -9.97
N LEU A 152 -6.73 1.75 -8.79
CA LEU A 152 -5.85 2.86 -8.41
C LEU A 152 -4.36 2.47 -8.44
N VAL A 153 -4.01 1.29 -7.92
CA VAL A 153 -2.61 0.85 -7.86
C VAL A 153 -2.06 0.57 -9.27
N PRO A 154 -2.72 -0.23 -10.13
CA PRO A 154 -2.27 -0.40 -11.52
C PRO A 154 -2.21 0.89 -12.32
N LEU A 155 -3.17 1.82 -12.15
CA LEU A 155 -3.14 3.11 -12.84
C LEU A 155 -1.91 3.93 -12.44
N HIS A 156 -1.58 3.97 -11.14
CA HIS A 156 -0.38 4.68 -10.68
C HIS A 156 0.92 4.04 -11.20
N VAL A 157 1.03 2.71 -11.09
CA VAL A 157 2.22 1.98 -11.56
C VAL A 157 2.36 2.08 -13.08
N GLY A 158 1.25 1.98 -13.82
CA GLY A 158 1.20 2.11 -15.26
C GLY A 158 1.59 3.51 -15.73
N ALA A 159 1.08 4.56 -15.09
CA ALA A 159 1.48 5.94 -15.37
C ALA A 159 2.98 6.17 -15.09
N ALA A 160 3.51 5.61 -13.99
CA ALA A 160 4.94 5.64 -13.74
C ALA A 160 5.73 4.90 -14.84
N GLY A 161 5.28 3.71 -15.25
CA GLY A 161 5.88 2.97 -16.35
C GLY A 161 5.90 3.75 -17.67
N MET A 162 4.78 4.37 -18.04
CA MET A 162 4.66 5.22 -19.23
C MET A 162 5.67 6.36 -19.21
N HIS A 163 5.78 7.10 -18.09
CA HIS A 163 6.77 8.18 -17.97
C HIS A 163 8.23 7.67 -17.96
N ALA A 164 8.48 6.45 -17.50
CA ALA A 164 9.80 5.81 -17.64
C ALA A 164 10.16 5.62 -19.12
N VAL A 165 9.23 5.08 -19.91
CA VAL A 165 9.42 4.84 -21.35
C VAL A 165 9.61 6.15 -22.12
N GLN A 166 8.93 7.22 -21.71
CA GLN A 166 9.09 8.56 -22.28
C GLN A 166 10.41 9.26 -21.87
N GLY A 167 11.23 8.65 -21.01
CA GLY A 167 12.49 9.24 -20.55
C GLY A 167 12.34 10.32 -19.47
N GLY A 168 11.17 10.46 -18.83
CA GLY A 168 10.83 11.58 -17.95
C GLY A 168 11.56 11.66 -16.60
N GLY A 169 12.64 10.90 -16.39
CA GLY A 169 13.47 10.96 -15.17
C GLY A 169 12.72 10.69 -13.84
N ILE A 170 11.49 10.17 -13.86
CA ILE A 170 10.68 10.05 -12.65
C ILE A 170 11.28 9.06 -11.63
N PHE A 171 11.91 7.99 -12.10
CA PHE A 171 12.51 6.96 -11.26
C PHE A 171 13.82 7.42 -10.61
N SER A 172 14.58 8.30 -11.26
CA SER A 172 15.80 8.85 -10.65
C SER A 172 15.49 9.65 -9.39
N ARG A 173 14.31 10.30 -9.34
CA ARG A 173 13.86 11.09 -8.19
C ARG A 173 13.49 10.25 -6.97
N ILE A 174 13.14 8.99 -7.16
CA ILE A 174 12.80 8.04 -6.08
C ILE A 174 13.87 6.94 -5.91
N SER A 175 15.02 7.06 -6.58
CA SER A 175 16.10 6.08 -6.48
C SER A 175 16.71 6.08 -5.08
N ILE A 176 17.05 4.88 -4.59
CA ILE A 176 17.88 4.69 -3.39
C ILE A 176 19.38 4.75 -3.73
N PHE A 177 19.73 4.46 -4.98
CA PHE A 177 21.10 4.53 -5.51
C PHE A 177 21.32 5.90 -6.13
N ARG A 178 21.69 6.87 -5.30
CA ARG A 178 22.06 8.22 -5.76
C ARG A 178 23.53 8.21 -6.13
N LYS A 179 23.86 8.26 -7.42
CA LYS A 179 25.17 8.77 -7.84
C LYS A 179 25.22 10.24 -7.43
N GLY A 180 26.32 10.67 -6.82
CA GLY A 180 26.50 12.04 -6.32
C GLY A 180 26.00 13.05 -7.37
N MET A 181 25.00 13.83 -6.98
CA MET A 181 24.55 15.00 -7.72
C MET A 181 25.43 16.18 -7.30
#